data_AF-A0A382VMH9-F1
#
_entry.id   AF-A0A382VMH9-F1
#
_cell.length_a   1.000
_cell.length_b   1.000
_cell.length_c   1.000
_cell.angle_alpha   90.00
_cell.angle_beta   90.00
_cell.angle_gamma   90.00
#
_symmetry.space_group_name_H-M   'P 1'
#
loop_
_entity.id
_entity.type
_entity.pdbx_description
1 polymer ?
#
loop_
_entity_poly.entity_id
_entity_poly.type
_entity_poly.pdbx_seq_one_letter_code
_entity_poly.pdbx_strand_id
1 'polypeptide(L)'
;MNKNKEIRSAGLKVTHGRRAILRILESDESTHLSADDIHKKLLEDSDEVGIATIYRVLNQFVTAGICIRHNFETGQSLYELTPDHHHDHMVCLSTG
;
A
#
# COMPACT_ATOMS: atom_id res chain seq x y z
N MET A 1 7.83 -9.01 9.42
CA MET A 1 8.04 -10.20 8.56
C MET A 1 9.33 -10.12 7.75
N ASN A 2 9.79 -11.23 7.13
CA ASN A 2 10.75 -11.14 6.04
C ASN A 2 10.03 -10.59 4.80
N LYS A 3 10.14 -9.28 4.54
CA LYS A 3 9.44 -8.55 3.46
C LYS A 3 9.55 -9.22 2.09
N ASN A 4 10.66 -9.91 1.83
CA ASN A 4 10.87 -10.62 0.57
C ASN A 4 10.02 -11.89 0.47
N LYS A 5 9.66 -12.52 1.60
CA LYS A 5 8.88 -13.75 1.65
C LYS A 5 7.45 -13.49 1.17
N GLU A 6 6.80 -12.44 1.64
CA GLU A 6 5.42 -12.10 1.21
C GLU A 6 5.34 -11.85 -0.29
N ILE A 7 6.21 -10.98 -0.81
CA ILE A 7 6.26 -10.67 -2.25
C ILE A 7 6.47 -11.95 -3.07
N ARG A 8 7.35 -12.86 -2.62
CA ARG A 8 7.58 -14.14 -3.30
C ARG A 8 6.40 -15.10 -3.19
N SER A 9 5.80 -15.22 -2.01
CA SER A 9 4.63 -16.07 -1.77
C SER A 9 3.43 -15.65 -2.61
N ALA A 10 3.31 -14.34 -2.89
CA ALA A 10 2.31 -13.77 -3.78
C ALA A 10 2.64 -13.93 -5.28
N GLY A 11 3.70 -14.67 -5.64
CA GLY A 11 4.12 -14.91 -7.03
C GLY A 11 4.80 -13.71 -7.71
N LEU A 12 5.15 -12.67 -6.95
CA LEU A 12 5.78 -11.47 -7.47
C LEU A 12 7.31 -11.54 -7.36
N LYS A 13 8.01 -11.10 -8.41
CA LYS A 13 9.47 -10.85 -8.33
C LYS A 13 9.78 -9.78 -7.27
N VAL A 14 10.77 -10.02 -6.43
CA VAL A 14 11.27 -9.02 -5.49
C VAL A 14 12.03 -7.92 -6.25
N THR A 15 11.55 -6.68 -6.15
CA THR A 15 12.18 -5.48 -6.72
C THR A 15 12.30 -4.40 -5.66
N HIS A 16 13.12 -3.38 -5.90
CA HIS A 16 13.26 -2.24 -4.99
C HIS A 16 11.92 -1.56 -4.71
N GLY A 17 11.21 -1.13 -5.75
CA GLY A 17 9.91 -0.45 -5.59
C GLY A 17 8.88 -1.28 -4.81
N ARG A 18 8.82 -2.60 -5.03
CA ARG A 18 7.91 -3.47 -4.25
C ARG A 18 8.27 -3.51 -2.77
N ARG A 19 9.56 -3.65 -2.43
CA ARG A 19 10.01 -3.64 -1.03
C ARG A 19 9.79 -2.28 -0.37
N ALA A 20 10.07 -1.20 -1.09
CA ALA A 20 9.91 0.16 -0.58
C ALA A 20 8.45 0.44 -0.25
N ILE A 21 7.54 0.16 -1.18
CA ILE A 21 6.10 0.37 -0.98
C ILE A 21 5.54 -0.54 0.13
N LEU A 22 5.92 -1.83 0.14
CA LEU A 22 5.50 -2.74 1.21
C LEU A 22 5.96 -2.26 2.59
N ARG A 23 7.20 -1.75 2.69
CA ARG A 23 7.74 -1.19 3.93
C ARG A 23 6.93 0.01 4.43
N ILE A 24 6.49 0.90 3.54
CA ILE A 24 5.64 2.04 3.92
C ILE A 24 4.29 1.54 4.45
N LEU A 25 3.67 0.57 3.76
CA LEU A 25 2.39 0.00 4.18
C LEU A 25 2.48 -0.77 5.51
N GLU A 26 3.58 -1.47 5.78
CA GLU A 26 3.83 -2.16 7.06
C GLU A 26 4.09 -1.19 8.22
N SER A 27 4.58 0.02 7.94
CA SER A 27 4.97 0.96 9.01
C SER A 27 3.80 1.62 9.72
N ASP A 28 2.59 1.46 9.20
CA ASP A 28 1.43 2.24 9.58
C ASP A 28 0.16 1.37 9.53
N GLU A 29 0.11 0.33 10.38
CA GLU A 29 -0.92 -0.73 10.39
C GLU A 29 -2.36 -0.20 10.55
N SER A 30 -2.54 1.03 11.05
CA SER A 30 -3.85 1.67 11.24
C SER A 30 -4.22 2.69 10.15
N THR A 31 -3.36 2.88 9.14
CA THR A 31 -3.51 4.03 8.23
C THR A 31 -3.74 3.57 6.79
N HIS A 32 -4.93 3.89 6.29
CA HIS A 32 -5.27 3.84 4.88
C HIS A 32 -4.48 4.92 4.13
N LEU A 33 -3.53 4.51 3.27
CA LEU A 33 -2.66 5.45 2.56
C LEU A 33 -3.08 5.60 1.09
N SER A 34 -3.11 6.84 0.59
CA SER A 34 -3.20 7.06 -0.86
C SER A 34 -1.84 6.81 -1.54
N ALA A 35 -1.86 6.66 -2.87
CA ALA A 35 -0.62 6.56 -3.63
C ALA A 35 0.26 7.82 -3.49
N ASP A 36 -0.35 8.99 -3.34
CA ASP A 36 0.36 10.25 -3.10
C ASP A 36 0.98 10.31 -1.71
N ASP A 37 0.32 9.75 -0.68
CA ASP A 37 0.89 9.67 0.67
C ASP A 37 2.10 8.73 0.70
N ILE A 38 2.00 7.58 0.03
CA ILE A 38 3.13 6.65 -0.13
C ILE A 38 4.28 7.35 -0.85
N HIS A 39 4.00 8.12 -1.91
CA HIS A 39 5.02 8.87 -2.63
C HIS A 39 5.72 9.90 -1.74
N LYS A 40 4.96 10.69 -0.96
CA LYS A 40 5.53 11.67 -0.01
C LYS A 40 6.43 10.99 1.02
N LYS A 41 5.96 9.92 1.65
CA LYS A 41 6.74 9.16 2.65
C LYS A 41 8.03 8.57 2.04
N LEU A 42 7.98 8.09 0.80
CA LEU A 42 9.17 7.62 0.10
C LEU A 42 10.17 8.75 -0.17
N LEU A 43 9.71 9.94 -0.57
CA LEU A 43 10.58 11.10 -0.76
C LEU A 43 11.22 11.57 0.56
N GLU A 44 10.48 11.54 1.67
CA GLU A 44 11.02 11.84 3.00
C GLU A 44 12.14 10.87 3.40
N ASP A 45 12.03 9.61 3.00
CA ASP A 45 13.05 8.57 3.16
C ASP A 45 14.17 8.61 2.10
N SER A 46 14.20 9.64 1.24
CA SER A 46 15.14 9.76 0.10
C SER A 46 15.08 8.59 -0.89
N ASP A 47 13.91 7.97 -1.07
CA ASP A 47 13.64 6.89 -2.00
C ASP A 47 12.94 7.41 -3.28
N GLU A 48 13.60 7.30 -4.44
CA GLU A 48 13.18 7.93 -5.70
C GLU A 48 12.15 7.12 -6.52
N VAL A 49 11.34 6.29 -5.87
CA VAL A 49 10.31 5.51 -6.57
C VAL A 49 9.22 6.44 -7.10
N GLY A 50 9.21 6.68 -8.41
CA GLY A 50 8.24 7.57 -9.03
C GLY A 50 6.78 7.08 -8.94
N ILE A 51 5.86 8.04 -8.91
CA ILE A 51 4.41 7.84 -8.72
C ILE A 51 3.78 6.78 -9.65
N ALA A 52 4.19 6.73 -10.92
CA ALA A 52 3.67 5.72 -11.87
C ALA A 52 4.06 4.30 -11.47
N THR A 53 5.24 4.10 -10.89
CA THR A 53 5.67 2.81 -10.36
C THR A 53 4.86 2.45 -9.11
N ILE A 54 4.54 3.43 -8.27
CA ILE A 54 3.71 3.24 -7.08
C ILE A 54 2.34 2.69 -7.47
N TYR A 55 1.62 3.36 -8.36
CA TYR A 55 0.32 2.88 -8.86
C TYR A 55 0.39 1.48 -9.46
N ARG A 56 1.40 1.20 -10.29
CA ARG A 56 1.56 -0.13 -10.89
C ARG A 56 1.80 -1.21 -9.84
N VAL A 57 2.63 -0.93 -8.84
CA VAL A 57 2.91 -1.88 -7.76
C VAL A 57 1.69 -2.08 -6.88
N LEU A 58 0.97 -1.02 -6.50
CA LEU A 58 -0.26 -1.12 -5.71
C LEU A 58 -1.32 -1.95 -6.43
N ASN A 59 -1.54 -1.74 -7.72
CA ASN A 59 -2.45 -2.57 -8.52
C ASN A 59 -2.03 -4.05 -8.53
N GLN A 60 -0.73 -4.33 -8.61
CA GLN A 60 -0.21 -5.69 -8.54
C GLN A 60 -0.37 -6.31 -7.14
N PHE A 61 -0.18 -5.53 -6.09
CA PHE A 61 -0.37 -5.97 -4.71
C PHE A 61 -1.83 -6.29 -4.43
N VAL A 62 -2.77 -5.46 -4.91
CA VAL A 62 -4.21 -5.73 -4.84
C VAL A 62 -4.56 -7.01 -5.60
N THR A 63 -4.07 -7.16 -6.85
CA THR A 63 -4.31 -8.36 -7.66
C THR A 63 -3.75 -9.63 -6.98
N ALA A 64 -2.63 -9.50 -6.28
CA ALA A 64 -1.96 -10.61 -5.59
C ALA A 64 -2.44 -10.82 -4.15
N GLY A 65 -3.44 -10.05 -3.68
CA GLY A 65 -4.00 -10.17 -2.34
C GLY A 65 -3.11 -9.65 -1.20
N ILE A 66 -2.03 -8.93 -1.50
CA ILE A 66 -1.16 -8.29 -0.49
C ILE A 66 -1.84 -7.05 0.10
N CYS A 67 -2.62 -6.32 -0.71
CA CYS A 67 -3.31 -5.11 -0.30
C CYS A 67 -4.80 -5.15 -0.63
N ILE A 68 -5.56 -4.35 0.11
CA ILE A 68 -6.94 -3.99 -0.22
C ILE A 68 -6.94 -2.55 -0.74
N ARG A 69 -7.83 -2.27 -1.70
CA ARG A 69 -8.09 -0.91 -2.19
C ARG A 69 -9.51 -0.50 -1.81
N HIS A 70 -9.63 0.61 -1.13
CA HIS A 70 -10.90 1.27 -0.85
C HIS A 70 -11.09 2.46 -1.81
N ASN A 71 -12.27 2.56 -2.41
CA ASN A 71 -12.65 3.68 -3.27
C ASN A 71 -13.64 4.57 -2.53
N PHE A 72 -13.26 5.81 -2.28
CA PHE A 72 -14.11 6.78 -1.62
C PHE A 72 -14.85 7.65 -2.63
N GLU A 73 -15.97 8.23 -2.22
CA GLU A 73 -16.81 9.08 -3.08
C GLU A 73 -16.07 10.33 -3.58
N THR A 74 -15.00 10.74 -2.90
CA THR A 74 -14.10 11.83 -3.30
C THR A 74 -13.22 11.49 -4.51
N GLY A 75 -13.27 10.24 -5.01
CA GLY A 75 -12.47 9.75 -6.14
C GLY A 75 -11.05 9.32 -5.76
N GLN A 76 -10.64 9.54 -4.50
CA GLN A 76 -9.35 9.06 -4.00
C GLN A 76 -9.43 7.57 -3.65
N SER A 77 -8.35 6.85 -3.94
CA SER A 77 -8.19 5.46 -3.54
C SER A 77 -7.19 5.36 -2.42
N LEU A 78 -7.59 4.67 -1.35
CA LEU A 78 -6.71 4.34 -0.24
C LEU A 78 -6.38 2.86 -0.26
N TYR A 79 -5.18 2.54 0.22
CA TYR A 79 -4.61 1.22 0.23
C TYR A 79 -4.17 0.87 1.64
N GLU A 80 -4.36 -0.39 1.99
CA GLU A 80 -3.90 -0.97 3.24
C GLU A 80 -3.40 -2.40 2.97
N LEU A 81 -2.63 -2.95 3.90
CA LEU A 81 -2.29 -4.38 3.84
C LEU A 81 -3.55 -5.21 4.09
N THR A 82 -3.66 -6.32 3.38
CA THR A 82 -4.73 -7.29 3.66
C THR A 82 -4.56 -7.78 5.10
N PRO A 83 -5.54 -7.55 5.98
CA PRO A 83 -5.46 -8.01 7.35
C PRO A 83 -5.35 -9.53 7.44
N ASP A 84 -4.54 -10.05 8.35
CA ASP A 84 -4.58 -11.47 8.71
C ASP A 84 -5.95 -11.87 9.32
N HIS A 85 -6.70 -10.90 9.88
CA HIS A 85 -8.05 -11.04 10.42
C HIS A 85 -8.98 -9.93 9.91
N HIS A 86 -10.14 -10.30 9.35
CA HIS A 86 -11.17 -9.37 8.89
C HIS A 86 -11.61 -8.47 10.06
N HIS A 87 -11.41 -7.15 9.94
CA HIS A 87 -11.91 -6.17 10.90
C HIS A 87 -12.65 -5.07 10.13
N ASP A 88 -13.83 -4.69 10.61
CA ASP A 88 -14.67 -3.67 9.97
C ASP A 88 -14.05 -2.28 10.15
N HIS A 89 -13.98 -1.49 9.08
CA HIS A 89 -13.58 -0.07 9.14
C HIS A 89 -14.80 0.85 9.15
N MET A 90 -14.78 1.86 10.03
CA MET A 90 -15.75 2.94 10.06
C MET A 90 -15.05 4.24 9.63
N VAL A 91 -15.60 4.90 8.62
CA VAL A 91 -15.07 6.13 8.00
C VAL A 91 -15.89 7.31 8.50
N CYS A 92 -15.22 8.38 8.93
CA CYS A 92 -15.86 9.59 9.40
C CYS A 92 -16.15 10.52 8.23
N LEU A 93 -17.41 10.63 7.81
CA LEU A 93 -17.81 11.49 6.67
C LEU A 93 -17.50 13.00 6.85
N SER A 94 -17.09 13.41 8.05
CA SER A 94 -16.67 14.79 8.36
C SER A 94 -15.17 15.05 8.14
N THR A 95 -14.32 14.02 8.18
CA THR A 95 -12.85 14.17 8.12
C THR A 95 -12.14 13.15 7.23
N GLY A 96 -12.86 12.13 6.73
CA GLY A 96 -12.28 10.85 6.34
C GLY A 96 -12.26 9.92 7.54
#